data_AF-B9XHQ3-F1
#
_entry.id   AF-B9XHQ3-F1
#
_cell.length_a   1.000
_cell.length_b   1.000
_cell.length_c   1.000
_cell.angle_alpha   90.00
_cell.angle_beta   90.00
_cell.angle_gamma   90.00
#
_symmetry.space_group_name_H-M   'P 1'
#
loop_
_entity.id
_entity.type
_entity.pdbx_description
1 polymer ?
#
loop_
_entity_poly.entity_id
_entity_poly.type
_entity_poly.pdbx_seq_one_letter_code
_entity_poly.pdbx_strand_id
1 'polypeptide(L)'
;MNATSQEPQTVIVTTKNTASLTLGIIALVVGVLSLLVGWIPFLGLLAIPVAIIGLLLAGIGFVIALFKSGKGIGMPLLGGVICVGALVLPILSTGGTSAAITRAVEESSRKSRSSTSQKKVQEDEETKAKTAYIQEHLSLYDVQARYMDSILDGKVPGVLFKLRNTGDRDLEMVKVTVLFKDATGAVIHEEDYTPVLVSKYSLRDNKPLKAGYVWQMESGKFYSAKSVPTEWKEGAVDAKISDVRFTK
;
A
#
# COMPACT_ATOMS: atom_id res chain seq x y z
N MET A 1 90.56 -1.25 -53.53
CA MET A 1 89.34 -2.02 -53.22
C MET A 1 89.00 -1.75 -51.77
N ASN A 2 87.91 -1.04 -51.47
CA ASN A 2 87.34 -1.12 -50.13
C ASN A 2 85.84 -0.87 -50.21
N ALA A 3 85.10 -1.92 -49.86
CA ALA A 3 83.66 -2.00 -49.91
C ALA A 3 83.06 -1.14 -48.80
N THR A 4 82.20 -0.19 -49.15
CA THR A 4 81.32 0.49 -48.21
C THR A 4 80.01 -0.27 -48.18
N SER A 5 79.78 -1.01 -47.08
CA SER A 5 78.54 -1.70 -46.75
C SER A 5 77.34 -0.76 -46.86
N GLN A 6 76.32 -1.14 -47.64
CA GLN A 6 74.99 -0.56 -47.53
C GLN A 6 74.29 -1.14 -46.29
N GLU A 7 73.95 -0.29 -45.32
CA GLU A 7 73.04 -0.63 -44.23
C GLU A 7 71.58 -0.72 -44.73
N PRO A 8 70.74 -1.58 -44.13
CA PRO A 8 69.38 -1.84 -44.60
C PRO A 8 68.45 -0.64 -44.36
N GLN A 9 67.86 -0.11 -45.43
CA GLN A 9 66.84 0.94 -45.37
C GLN A 9 65.52 0.37 -44.79
N THR A 10 65.19 0.74 -43.55
CA THR A 10 63.89 0.42 -42.94
C THR A 10 62.81 1.38 -43.43
N VAL A 11 61.88 0.90 -44.26
CA VAL A 11 60.71 1.67 -44.71
C VAL A 11 59.65 1.67 -43.61
N ILE A 12 59.38 2.84 -43.02
CA ILE A 12 58.36 3.01 -41.98
C ILE A 12 57.00 3.18 -42.66
N VAL A 13 56.22 2.10 -42.78
CA VAL A 13 54.85 2.18 -43.32
C VAL A 13 53.94 2.78 -42.24
N THR A 14 53.60 4.06 -42.40
CA THR A 14 52.62 4.74 -41.53
C THR A 14 51.21 4.30 -41.94
N THR A 15 50.68 3.28 -41.29
CA THR A 15 49.26 2.90 -41.41
C THR A 15 48.42 4.00 -40.79
N LYS A 16 47.69 4.75 -41.63
CA LYS A 16 46.71 5.75 -41.19
C LYS A 16 45.72 5.03 -40.27
N ASN A 17 45.57 5.51 -39.04
CA ASN A 17 44.88 4.83 -37.96
C ASN A 17 43.34 4.85 -38.17
N THR A 18 42.85 4.11 -39.17
CA THR A 18 41.43 3.99 -39.54
C THR A 18 40.61 3.45 -38.38
N ALA A 19 41.19 2.56 -37.56
CA ALA A 19 40.54 2.02 -36.37
C ALA A 19 40.19 3.12 -35.34
N SER A 20 41.09 4.07 -35.11
CA SER A 20 40.84 5.18 -34.19
C SER A 20 39.76 6.16 -34.69
N LEU A 21 39.69 6.39 -36.00
CA LEU A 21 38.66 7.22 -36.61
C LEU A 21 37.27 6.56 -36.53
N THR A 22 37.18 5.26 -36.85
CA THR A 22 35.92 4.51 -36.72
C THR A 22 35.42 4.48 -35.29
N LEU A 23 36.31 4.30 -34.31
CA LEU A 23 35.95 4.30 -32.90
C LEU A 23 35.48 5.68 -32.41
N GLY A 24 36.10 6.76 -32.92
CA GLY A 24 35.68 8.13 -32.63
C GLY A 24 34.28 8.46 -33.17
N ILE A 25 33.94 7.98 -34.37
CA ILE A 25 32.60 8.17 -34.96
C ILE A 25 31.55 7.37 -34.18
N ILE A 26 31.85 6.12 -33.80
CA ILE A 26 30.94 5.32 -32.97
C ILE A 26 30.69 6.01 -31.63
N ALA A 27 31.74 6.52 -30.97
CA ALA A 27 31.61 7.24 -29.71
C ALA A 27 30.77 8.53 -29.86
N LEU A 28 30.94 9.27 -30.96
CA LEU A 28 30.14 10.46 -31.25
C LEU A 28 28.66 10.12 -31.45
N VAL A 29 28.37 9.11 -32.26
CA VAL A 29 27.00 8.68 -32.58
C VAL A 29 26.30 8.17 -31.31
N VAL A 30 26.98 7.38 -30.48
CA VAL A 30 26.45 6.90 -29.20
C VAL A 30 26.21 8.06 -28.23
N GLY A 31 27.09 9.05 -28.18
CA GLY A 31 26.93 10.26 -27.37
C GLY A 31 25.70 11.08 -27.76
N VAL A 32 25.49 11.30 -29.06
CA VAL A 32 24.32 12.04 -29.56
C VAL A 32 23.02 11.28 -29.31
N LEU A 33 23.00 9.96 -29.54
CA LEU A 33 21.83 9.13 -29.21
C LEU A 33 21.52 9.13 -27.71
N SER A 34 22.53 9.17 -26.85
CA SER A 34 22.37 9.25 -25.40
C SER A 34 21.74 10.59 -24.95
N LEU A 35 22.11 11.71 -25.58
CA LEU A 35 21.50 13.01 -25.33
C LEU A 35 20.02 13.06 -25.76
N LEU A 36 19.65 12.36 -26.84
CA LEU A 36 18.26 12.26 -27.31
C LEU A 36 17.38 11.39 -26.40
N VAL A 37 17.94 10.38 -25.76
CA VAL A 37 17.22 9.51 -24.80
C VAL A 37 17.21 10.10 -23.37
N GLY A 38 18.15 11.01 -23.06
CA GLY A 38 18.33 11.62 -21.74
C GLY A 38 17.25 12.60 -21.27
N TRP A 39 16.30 12.98 -22.12
CA TRP A 39 15.17 13.87 -21.75
C TRP A 39 13.97 13.11 -21.15
N ILE A 40 13.90 11.78 -21.25
CA ILE A 40 12.75 11.03 -20.75
C ILE A 40 12.84 10.89 -19.22
N PRO A 41 12.00 11.59 -18.43
CA PRO A 41 11.95 11.33 -17.00
C PRO A 41 11.43 9.90 -16.80
N PHE A 42 11.95 9.19 -15.79
CA PHE A 42 11.68 7.78 -15.44
C PHE A 42 12.60 6.66 -15.99
N LEU A 43 13.52 6.93 -16.94
CA LEU A 43 14.57 5.93 -17.30
C LEU A 43 15.72 5.82 -16.29
N GLY A 44 15.85 6.79 -15.38
CA GLY A 44 16.85 6.78 -14.31
C GLY A 44 16.73 5.61 -13.34
N LEU A 45 15.56 4.96 -13.25
CA LEU A 45 15.35 3.78 -12.39
C LEU A 45 15.93 2.49 -13.01
N LEU A 46 15.92 2.38 -14.34
CA LEU A 46 16.56 1.29 -15.09
C LEU A 46 18.09 1.42 -15.10
N ALA A 47 18.60 2.64 -14.91
CA ALA A 47 20.03 2.90 -14.75
C ALA A 47 20.58 2.44 -13.40
N ILE A 48 19.74 2.20 -12.38
CA ILE A 48 20.17 1.76 -11.04
C ILE A 48 20.87 0.39 -11.09
N PRO A 49 20.29 -0.69 -11.65
CA PRO A 49 20.98 -1.97 -11.74
C PRO A 49 22.24 -1.91 -12.62
N VAL A 50 22.22 -1.10 -13.68
CA VAL A 50 23.39 -0.90 -14.55
C VAL A 50 24.52 -0.13 -13.83
N ALA A 51 24.17 0.86 -13.01
CA ALA A 51 25.11 1.63 -12.20
C ALA A 51 25.75 0.78 -11.09
N ILE A 52 25.00 -0.16 -10.49
CA ILE A 52 25.55 -1.12 -9.52
C ILE A 52 26.61 -2.00 -10.19
N ILE A 53 26.33 -2.51 -11.40
CA ILE A 53 27.31 -3.31 -12.15
C ILE A 53 28.55 -2.48 -12.51
N GLY A 54 28.36 -1.22 -12.93
CA GLY A 54 29.46 -0.29 -13.19
C GLY A 54 30.31 0.01 -11.95
N LEU A 55 29.69 0.19 -10.79
CA LEU A 55 30.38 0.44 -9.52
C LEU A 55 31.18 -0.79 -9.05
N LEU A 56 30.64 -2.00 -9.25
CA LEU A 56 31.34 -3.24 -8.94
C LEU A 56 32.57 -3.44 -9.84
N LEU A 57 32.43 -3.18 -11.15
CA LEU A 57 33.55 -3.24 -12.10
C LEU A 57 34.62 -2.18 -11.80
N ALA A 58 34.21 -0.96 -11.43
CA ALA A 58 35.10 0.11 -11.01
C ALA A 58 35.85 -0.25 -9.72
N GLY A 59 35.17 -0.87 -8.74
CA GLY A 59 35.78 -1.36 -7.51
C GLY A 59 36.82 -2.45 -7.76
N ILE A 60 36.52 -3.42 -8.63
CA ILE A 60 37.45 -4.47 -9.02
C ILE A 60 38.66 -3.88 -9.76
N GLY A 61 38.43 -2.94 -10.69
CA GLY A 61 39.49 -2.22 -11.39
C GLY A 61 40.38 -1.40 -10.45
N PHE A 62 39.78 -0.78 -9.42
CA PHE A 62 40.48 0.00 -8.41
C PHE A 62 41.34 -0.89 -7.49
N VAL A 63 40.81 -2.06 -7.09
CA VAL A 63 41.56 -3.06 -6.30
C VAL A 63 42.72 -3.63 -7.11
N ILE A 64 42.52 -3.98 -8.39
CA ILE A 64 43.61 -4.47 -9.26
C ILE A 64 44.68 -3.38 -9.51
N ALA A 65 44.27 -2.10 -9.60
CA ALA A 65 45.20 -0.98 -9.72
C ALA A 65 46.04 -0.75 -8.46
N LEU A 66 45.53 -1.10 -7.27
CA LEU A 66 46.28 -1.04 -6.00
C LEU A 66 47.36 -2.13 -5.91
N PHE A 67 47.15 -3.30 -6.53
CA PHE A 67 48.09 -4.43 -6.47
C PHE A 67 49.15 -4.45 -7.58
N LYS A 68 49.05 -3.58 -8.59
CA LYS A 68 49.99 -3.55 -9.73
C LYS A 68 50.69 -2.20 -9.83
N SER A 69 51.85 -2.11 -9.19
CA SER A 69 52.72 -0.94 -9.04
C SER A 69 52.82 0.00 -10.24
N GLY A 70 51.91 0.98 -10.32
CA GLY A 70 52.20 2.34 -10.77
C GLY A 70 52.49 2.59 -12.26
N LYS A 71 51.99 1.79 -13.20
CA LYS A 71 52.02 2.14 -14.65
C LYS A 71 50.69 1.83 -15.31
N GLY A 72 49.86 2.87 -15.47
CA GLY A 72 48.51 2.77 -16.08
C GLY A 72 47.43 3.62 -15.41
N ILE A 73 47.78 4.42 -14.39
CA ILE A 73 46.84 5.13 -13.51
C ILE A 73 45.95 6.19 -14.20
N GLY A 74 46.28 6.61 -15.43
CA GLY A 74 45.60 7.74 -16.09
C GLY A 74 44.19 7.44 -16.60
N MET A 75 43.93 6.22 -17.11
CA MET A 75 42.62 5.86 -17.68
C MET A 75 41.52 5.65 -16.61
N PRO A 76 41.79 4.99 -15.47
CA PRO A 76 40.80 4.83 -14.40
C PRO A 76 40.49 6.12 -13.65
N LEU A 77 41.47 7.03 -13.49
CA LEU A 77 41.23 8.34 -12.89
C LEU A 77 40.32 9.21 -13.75
N LEU A 78 40.53 9.21 -15.08
CA LEU A 78 39.68 9.95 -16.00
C LEU A 78 38.24 9.40 -16.02
N GLY A 79 38.09 8.07 -16.02
CA GLY A 79 36.78 7.41 -15.87
C GLY A 79 36.13 7.69 -14.51
N GLY A 80 36.90 7.73 -13.43
CA GLY A 80 36.43 8.09 -12.10
C GLY A 80 35.96 9.54 -12.01
N VAL A 81 36.70 10.48 -12.58
CA VAL A 81 36.31 11.91 -12.65
C VAL A 81 35.06 12.11 -13.52
N ILE A 82 34.95 11.37 -14.63
CA ILE A 82 33.74 11.38 -15.48
C ILE A 82 32.54 10.78 -14.74
N CYS A 83 32.71 9.71 -13.96
CA CYS A 83 31.64 9.13 -13.12
C CYS A 83 31.23 10.05 -11.97
N VAL A 84 32.18 10.74 -11.32
CA VAL A 84 31.88 11.74 -10.29
C VAL A 84 31.15 12.94 -10.92
N GLY A 85 31.58 13.41 -12.09
CA GLY A 85 30.87 14.46 -12.84
C GLY A 85 29.46 14.05 -13.25
N ALA A 86 29.25 12.79 -13.67
CA ALA A 86 27.96 12.23 -14.02
C ALA A 86 27.04 11.96 -12.82
N LEU A 87 27.58 11.89 -11.59
CA LEU A 87 26.80 11.90 -10.35
C LEU A 87 26.48 13.32 -9.89
N VAL A 88 27.42 14.26 -10.06
CA VAL A 88 27.28 15.65 -9.65
C VAL A 88 26.34 16.43 -10.57
N LEU A 89 26.27 16.14 -11.87
CA LEU A 89 25.39 16.83 -12.83
C LEU A 89 23.88 16.56 -12.59
N PRO A 90 23.42 15.32 -12.35
CA PRO A 90 22.06 15.04 -11.88
C PRO A 90 21.80 15.63 -10.50
N ILE A 91 22.80 15.62 -9.61
CA ILE A 91 22.69 16.24 -8.28
C ILE A 91 22.67 17.77 -8.37
N LEU A 92 23.24 18.43 -9.37
CA LEU A 92 23.12 19.88 -9.56
C LEU A 92 21.81 20.25 -10.26
N SER A 93 21.37 19.42 -11.21
CA SER A 93 20.07 19.56 -11.89
C SER A 93 18.88 19.25 -10.95
N THR A 94 19.08 18.36 -9.97
CA THR A 94 18.06 17.95 -8.97
C THR A 94 18.29 18.60 -7.59
N GLY A 95 19.50 19.03 -7.27
CA GLY A 95 19.94 19.45 -5.92
C GLY A 95 19.84 20.93 -5.62
N GLY A 96 18.92 21.63 -6.27
CA GLY A 96 18.32 22.86 -5.70
C GLY A 96 17.34 22.58 -4.55
N THR A 97 17.17 21.31 -4.15
CA THR A 97 16.12 20.94 -3.21
C THR A 97 16.63 20.15 -2.00
N SER A 98 17.85 20.29 -1.50
CA SER A 98 18.17 19.67 -0.19
C SER A 98 17.37 20.33 0.95
N ALA A 99 17.24 21.66 0.95
CA ALA A 99 16.36 22.34 1.91
C ALA A 99 14.87 22.06 1.65
N ALA A 100 14.46 21.88 0.40
CA ALA A 100 13.06 21.63 0.04
C ALA A 100 12.66 20.14 0.12
N ILE A 101 13.57 19.20 -0.11
CA ILE A 101 13.40 17.76 0.08
C ILE A 101 13.45 17.44 1.58
N THR A 102 14.39 18.01 2.34
CA THR A 102 14.37 17.84 3.80
C THR A 102 13.11 18.47 4.40
N ARG A 103 12.66 19.64 3.93
CA ARG A 103 11.35 20.20 4.30
C ARG A 103 10.19 19.37 3.80
N ALA A 104 10.23 18.79 2.60
CA ALA A 104 9.16 17.93 2.08
C ALA A 104 9.12 16.57 2.79
N VAL A 105 10.25 16.02 3.23
CA VAL A 105 10.34 14.82 4.07
C VAL A 105 9.87 15.14 5.48
N GLU A 106 10.22 16.30 6.03
CA GLU A 106 9.79 16.73 7.36
C GLU A 106 8.31 17.14 7.37
N GLU A 107 7.81 17.76 6.32
CA GLU A 107 6.41 18.09 6.08
C GLU A 107 5.60 16.84 5.75
N SER A 108 6.16 15.86 5.03
CA SER A 108 5.53 14.53 4.87
C SER A 108 5.55 13.74 6.18
N SER A 109 6.58 13.88 7.01
CA SER A 109 6.65 13.25 8.34
C SER A 109 5.71 13.92 9.34
N ARG A 110 5.57 15.25 9.30
CA ARG A 110 4.63 16.04 10.11
C ARG A 110 3.21 15.85 9.61
N LYS A 111 2.96 15.80 8.31
CA LYS A 111 1.64 15.54 7.73
C LYS A 111 1.23 14.08 7.89
N SER A 112 2.17 13.12 7.88
CA SER A 112 1.88 11.70 8.16
C SER A 112 1.74 11.40 9.66
N ARG A 113 2.52 12.04 10.56
CA ARG A 113 2.30 11.94 12.03
C ARG A 113 1.11 12.76 12.53
N SER A 114 0.83 13.93 11.94
CA SER A 114 -0.34 14.76 12.25
C SER A 114 -1.61 14.14 11.68
N SER A 115 -1.64 13.68 10.43
CA SER A 115 -2.83 13.01 9.89
C SER A 115 -3.05 11.63 10.52
N THR A 116 -2.01 10.87 10.88
CA THR A 116 -2.19 9.60 11.61
C THR A 116 -2.61 9.83 13.05
N SER A 117 -2.03 10.82 13.77
CA SER A 117 -2.46 11.11 15.15
C SER A 117 -3.83 11.79 15.18
N GLN A 118 -4.13 12.71 14.28
CA GLN A 118 -5.46 13.34 14.18
C GLN A 118 -6.52 12.36 13.70
N LYS A 119 -6.22 11.48 12.73
CA LYS A 119 -7.15 10.44 12.30
C LYS A 119 -7.38 9.41 13.41
N LYS A 120 -6.33 9.02 14.14
CA LYS A 120 -6.46 8.11 15.29
C LYS A 120 -7.27 8.75 16.42
N VAL A 121 -7.00 10.00 16.79
CA VAL A 121 -7.78 10.73 17.81
C VAL A 121 -9.24 10.92 17.35
N GLN A 122 -9.48 11.25 16.08
CA GLN A 122 -10.82 11.41 15.55
C GLN A 122 -11.59 10.08 15.47
N GLU A 123 -10.92 8.98 15.12
CA GLU A 123 -11.48 7.63 15.10
C GLU A 123 -11.76 7.11 16.53
N ASP A 124 -10.88 7.42 17.48
CA ASP A 124 -11.05 7.09 18.91
C ASP A 124 -12.24 7.87 19.51
N GLU A 125 -12.35 9.16 19.24
CA GLU A 125 -13.50 9.99 19.67
C GLU A 125 -14.80 9.56 18.99
N GLU A 126 -14.79 9.24 17.69
CA GLU A 126 -15.97 8.73 16.98
C GLU A 126 -16.42 7.38 17.55
N THR A 127 -15.47 6.48 17.82
CA THR A 127 -15.76 5.17 18.44
C THR A 127 -16.35 5.36 19.83
N LYS A 128 -15.77 6.23 20.65
CA LYS A 128 -16.28 6.55 21.99
C LYS A 128 -17.68 7.14 21.94
N ALA A 129 -17.95 8.08 21.02
CA ALA A 129 -19.26 8.67 20.82
C ALA A 129 -20.30 7.63 20.38
N LYS A 130 -19.95 6.71 19.47
CA LYS A 130 -20.82 5.59 19.07
C LYS A 130 -21.12 4.66 20.22
N THR A 131 -20.10 4.26 21.00
CA THR A 131 -20.28 3.38 22.15
C THR A 131 -21.19 4.01 23.21
N ALA A 132 -20.96 5.28 23.55
CA ALA A 132 -21.83 6.01 24.49
C ALA A 132 -23.27 6.08 23.97
N TYR A 133 -23.46 6.40 22.69
CA TYR A 133 -24.79 6.45 22.08
C TYR A 133 -25.50 5.08 22.12
N ILE A 134 -24.79 3.99 21.83
CA ILE A 134 -25.35 2.63 21.92
C ILE A 134 -25.82 2.32 23.35
N GLN A 135 -25.04 2.69 24.36
CA GLN A 135 -25.34 2.37 25.76
C GLN A 135 -26.49 3.21 26.33
N GLU A 136 -26.57 4.48 25.98
CA GLU A 136 -27.52 5.43 26.59
C GLU A 136 -28.83 5.57 25.78
N HIS A 137 -28.76 5.36 24.47
CA HIS A 137 -29.85 5.74 23.55
C HIS A 137 -30.38 4.60 22.69
N LEU A 138 -29.79 3.41 22.77
CA LEU A 138 -30.29 2.26 22.02
C LEU A 138 -30.72 1.13 22.94
N SER A 139 -31.83 0.51 22.56
CA SER A 139 -32.33 -0.68 23.24
C SER A 139 -32.55 -1.80 22.26
N LEU A 140 -31.93 -2.94 22.53
CA LEU A 140 -32.17 -4.21 21.86
C LEU A 140 -33.04 -5.06 22.80
N TYR A 141 -34.22 -5.47 22.33
CA TYR A 141 -35.21 -6.13 23.17
C TYR A 141 -36.04 -7.14 22.38
N ASP A 142 -36.83 -7.96 23.10
CA ASP A 142 -37.64 -9.03 22.52
C ASP A 142 -36.79 -9.99 21.66
N VAL A 143 -35.59 -10.29 22.16
CA VAL A 143 -34.65 -11.21 21.50
C VAL A 143 -35.19 -12.63 21.66
N GLN A 144 -35.46 -13.27 20.53
CA GLN A 144 -35.94 -14.65 20.46
C GLN A 144 -35.05 -15.41 19.51
N ALA A 145 -34.49 -16.52 19.96
CA ALA A 145 -33.74 -17.44 19.12
C ALA A 145 -34.33 -18.83 19.24
N ARG A 146 -34.77 -19.39 18.12
CA ARG A 146 -35.38 -20.71 18.07
C ARG A 146 -35.16 -21.36 16.72
N TYR A 147 -35.37 -22.66 16.61
CA TYR A 147 -35.41 -23.28 15.30
C TYR A 147 -36.66 -22.82 14.53
N MET A 148 -36.48 -22.46 13.26
CA MET A 148 -37.54 -21.98 12.37
C MET A 148 -37.43 -22.64 11.01
N ASP A 149 -38.56 -22.80 10.34
CA ASP A 149 -38.62 -23.40 9.01
C ASP A 149 -38.33 -22.34 7.93
N SER A 150 -37.18 -22.47 7.27
CA SER A 150 -36.83 -21.74 6.05
C SER A 150 -37.34 -22.50 4.83
N ILE A 151 -37.95 -21.80 3.88
CA ILE A 151 -38.46 -22.38 2.63
C ILE A 151 -37.33 -23.05 1.84
N LEU A 152 -36.13 -22.47 1.84
CA LEU A 152 -35.00 -22.95 1.05
C LEU A 152 -34.10 -23.91 1.82
N ASP A 153 -34.01 -23.76 3.14
CA ASP A 153 -32.96 -24.42 3.95
C ASP A 153 -33.53 -25.40 4.99
N GLY A 154 -34.85 -25.54 5.07
CA GLY A 154 -35.51 -26.36 6.10
C GLY A 154 -35.38 -25.76 7.49
N LYS A 155 -35.32 -26.63 8.51
CA LYS A 155 -35.26 -26.22 9.92
C LYS A 155 -33.88 -25.68 10.27
N VAL A 156 -33.78 -24.37 10.49
CA VAL A 156 -32.53 -23.68 10.81
C VAL A 156 -32.69 -22.82 12.07
N PRO A 157 -31.61 -22.56 12.83
CA PRO A 157 -31.62 -21.56 13.88
C PRO A 157 -32.01 -20.19 13.31
N GLY A 158 -33.01 -19.57 13.93
CA GLY A 158 -33.56 -18.28 13.54
C GLY A 158 -33.53 -17.31 14.71
N VAL A 159 -33.25 -16.04 14.42
CA VAL A 159 -33.22 -14.97 15.41
C VAL A 159 -34.18 -13.85 15.04
N LEU A 160 -34.96 -13.40 16.02
CA LEU A 160 -35.75 -12.17 15.97
C LEU A 160 -35.34 -11.25 17.11
N PHE A 161 -35.44 -9.96 16.87
CA PHE A 161 -35.27 -8.94 17.89
C PHE A 161 -35.90 -7.63 17.39
N LYS A 162 -36.04 -6.69 18.32
CA LYS A 162 -36.47 -5.33 18.06
C LYS A 162 -35.43 -4.35 18.52
N LEU A 163 -35.34 -3.23 17.81
CA LEU A 163 -34.43 -2.14 18.13
C LEU A 163 -35.23 -0.87 18.38
N ARG A 164 -34.89 -0.13 19.41
CA ARG A 164 -35.43 1.21 19.66
C ARG A 164 -34.31 2.22 19.73
N ASN A 165 -34.49 3.34 19.04
CA ASN A 165 -33.62 4.50 19.16
C ASN A 165 -34.34 5.55 20.01
N THR A 166 -33.87 5.76 21.23
CA THR A 166 -34.40 6.76 22.17
C THR A 166 -33.58 8.04 22.18
N GLY A 167 -32.50 8.11 21.40
CA GLY A 167 -31.68 9.30 21.27
C GLY A 167 -32.24 10.31 20.28
N ASP A 168 -31.42 11.29 19.95
CA ASP A 168 -31.73 12.47 19.14
C ASP A 168 -31.18 12.41 17.71
N ARG A 169 -30.46 11.34 17.35
CA ARG A 169 -29.84 11.18 16.03
C ARG A 169 -30.47 10.05 15.22
N ASP A 170 -30.55 10.27 13.92
CA ASP A 170 -30.95 9.23 12.97
C ASP A 170 -29.77 8.30 12.64
N LEU A 171 -30.06 7.00 12.54
CA LEU A 171 -29.07 5.96 12.27
C LEU A 171 -29.27 5.38 10.88
N GLU A 172 -28.25 5.51 10.03
CA GLU A 172 -28.22 4.91 8.70
C GLU A 172 -27.71 3.47 8.71
N MET A 173 -26.97 3.07 9.74
CA MET A 173 -26.56 1.69 9.94
C MET A 173 -26.62 1.30 11.41
N VAL A 174 -27.10 0.09 11.67
CA VAL A 174 -27.04 -0.57 12.99
C VAL A 174 -26.59 -1.99 12.77
N LYS A 175 -25.53 -2.40 13.46
CA LYS A 175 -25.03 -3.77 13.50
C LYS A 175 -25.36 -4.40 14.85
N VAL A 176 -25.93 -5.60 14.80
CA VAL A 176 -26.29 -6.41 15.96
C VAL A 176 -25.48 -7.70 15.89
N THR A 177 -24.75 -7.99 16.96
CA THR A 177 -24.00 -9.24 17.11
C THR A 177 -24.78 -10.15 18.04
N VAL A 178 -25.02 -11.39 17.60
CA VAL A 178 -25.73 -12.42 18.35
C VAL A 178 -24.75 -13.54 18.68
N LEU A 179 -24.65 -13.85 19.97
CA LEU A 179 -23.77 -14.86 20.55
C LEU A 179 -24.61 -16.08 20.92
N PHE A 180 -24.39 -17.19 20.24
CA PHE A 180 -25.09 -18.46 20.47
C PHE A 180 -24.35 -19.29 21.51
N LYS A 181 -25.10 -19.84 22.46
CA LYS A 181 -24.54 -20.58 23.60
C LYS A 181 -24.95 -22.04 23.62
N ASP A 182 -24.07 -22.88 24.12
CA ASP A 182 -24.39 -24.28 24.39
C ASP A 182 -25.24 -24.43 25.67
N ALA A 183 -25.50 -25.69 26.06
CA ALA A 183 -26.25 -25.99 27.28
C ALA A 183 -25.54 -25.60 28.59
N THR A 184 -24.22 -25.39 28.56
CA THR A 184 -23.42 -24.95 29.70
C THR A 184 -23.39 -23.43 29.85
N GLY A 185 -23.82 -22.71 28.81
CA GLY A 185 -23.78 -21.25 28.74
C GLY A 185 -22.51 -20.71 28.07
N ALA A 186 -21.64 -21.57 27.54
CA ALA A 186 -20.46 -21.16 26.80
C ALA A 186 -20.85 -20.66 25.41
N VAL A 187 -20.25 -19.55 24.96
CA VAL A 187 -20.43 -19.04 23.60
C VAL A 187 -19.70 -19.96 22.62
N ILE A 188 -20.44 -20.54 21.68
CA ILE A 188 -19.93 -21.50 20.69
C ILE A 188 -20.00 -20.96 19.27
N HIS A 189 -20.77 -19.88 19.04
CA HIS A 189 -20.89 -19.25 17.73
C HIS A 189 -21.28 -17.77 17.89
N GLU A 190 -20.85 -16.95 16.93
CA GLU A 190 -21.14 -15.52 16.87
C GLU A 190 -21.55 -15.17 15.44
N GLU A 191 -22.61 -14.38 15.29
CA GLU A 191 -23.07 -13.90 13.99
C GLU A 191 -23.50 -12.43 14.03
N ASP A 192 -23.18 -11.71 12.96
CA ASP A 192 -23.48 -10.28 12.80
C ASP A 192 -24.64 -10.07 11.83
N TYR A 193 -25.62 -9.27 12.24
CA TYR A 193 -26.74 -8.84 11.42
C TYR A 193 -26.78 -7.32 11.29
N THR A 194 -27.18 -6.84 10.11
CA THR A 194 -27.34 -5.39 9.83
C THR A 194 -28.80 -5.06 9.55
N PRO A 195 -29.65 -4.95 10.59
CA PRO A 195 -31.08 -4.65 10.45
C PRO A 195 -31.39 -3.30 9.82
N VAL A 196 -30.50 -2.33 10.04
CA VAL A 196 -30.58 -1.01 9.44
C VAL A 196 -29.32 -0.85 8.60
N LEU A 197 -29.49 -0.64 7.30
CA LEU A 197 -28.39 -0.34 6.37
C LEU A 197 -28.92 0.46 5.19
N VAL A 198 -28.79 1.78 5.26
CA VAL A 198 -29.13 2.67 4.16
C VAL A 198 -27.96 2.70 3.19
N SER A 199 -28.18 2.15 1.99
CA SER A 199 -27.21 2.16 0.91
C SER A 199 -27.92 2.53 -0.39
N LYS A 200 -27.25 3.36 -1.20
CA LYS A 200 -27.71 3.78 -2.53
C LYS A 200 -27.89 2.61 -3.50
N TYR A 201 -27.24 1.49 -3.19
CA TYR A 201 -27.20 0.28 -4.01
C TYR A 201 -28.10 -0.85 -3.46
N SER A 202 -28.87 -0.58 -2.40
CA SER A 202 -29.79 -1.59 -1.86
C SER A 202 -31.00 -1.74 -2.78
N LEU A 203 -31.34 -2.98 -3.13
CA LEU A 203 -32.57 -3.33 -3.85
C LEU A 203 -33.83 -3.23 -2.96
N ARG A 204 -33.67 -2.89 -1.68
CA ARG A 204 -34.74 -2.70 -0.70
C ARG A 204 -34.79 -1.24 -0.27
N ASP A 205 -36.00 -0.73 -0.03
CA ASP A 205 -36.29 0.56 0.60
C ASP A 205 -35.80 0.56 2.07
N ASN A 206 -34.50 0.68 2.25
CA ASN A 206 -33.91 0.75 3.59
C ASN A 206 -33.94 2.20 4.06
N LYS A 207 -34.79 2.47 5.05
CA LYS A 207 -34.90 3.77 5.71
C LYS A 207 -34.00 3.83 6.95
N PRO A 208 -33.44 5.01 7.29
CA PRO A 208 -32.75 5.19 8.55
C PRO A 208 -33.67 4.86 9.74
N LEU A 209 -33.08 4.36 10.83
CA LEU A 209 -33.76 4.27 12.12
C LEU A 209 -33.76 5.65 12.78
N LYS A 210 -34.90 6.34 12.64
CA LYS A 210 -35.07 7.69 13.16
C LYS A 210 -34.99 7.77 14.68
N ALA A 211 -34.62 8.94 15.19
CA ALA A 211 -34.76 9.29 16.59
C ALA A 211 -36.21 9.04 17.08
N GLY A 212 -36.34 8.36 18.22
CA GLY A 212 -37.63 7.98 18.84
C GLY A 212 -38.32 6.74 18.25
N TYR A 213 -37.80 6.14 17.17
CA TYR A 213 -38.49 5.09 16.43
C TYR A 213 -38.08 3.68 16.90
N VAL A 214 -38.93 2.71 16.55
CA VAL A 214 -38.67 1.28 16.71
C VAL A 214 -38.50 0.66 15.34
N TRP A 215 -37.41 -0.09 15.17
CA TRP A 215 -37.25 -1.04 14.08
C TRP A 215 -37.68 -2.43 14.55
N GLN A 216 -38.48 -3.10 13.73
CA GLN A 216 -38.94 -4.45 13.94
C GLN A 216 -38.89 -5.20 12.61
N MET A 217 -38.49 -6.47 12.66
CA MET A 217 -38.54 -7.38 11.53
C MET A 217 -39.98 -7.53 11.00
N GLU A 218 -40.13 -7.56 9.68
CA GLU A 218 -41.42 -7.85 9.05
C GLU A 218 -41.98 -9.19 9.55
N SER A 219 -43.31 -9.24 9.69
CA SER A 219 -44.00 -10.46 10.14
C SER A 219 -43.67 -11.65 9.22
N GLY A 220 -43.34 -12.79 9.81
CA GLY A 220 -42.96 -13.99 9.08
C GLY A 220 -41.51 -14.02 8.56
N LYS A 221 -40.72 -12.96 8.78
CA LYS A 221 -39.28 -12.96 8.47
C LYS A 221 -38.45 -13.14 9.74
N PHE A 222 -37.27 -13.72 9.58
CA PHE A 222 -36.28 -13.92 10.64
C PHE A 222 -34.87 -13.90 10.05
N TYR A 223 -33.86 -13.69 10.89
CA TYR A 223 -32.47 -13.89 10.50
C TYR A 223 -32.13 -15.36 10.62
N SER A 224 -31.72 -15.99 9.51
CA SER A 224 -31.27 -17.39 9.52
C SER A 224 -29.79 -17.47 9.87
N ALA A 225 -29.48 -18.35 10.82
CA ALA A 225 -28.14 -18.56 11.35
C ALA A 225 -27.66 -19.96 10.97
N LYS A 226 -27.27 -20.14 9.71
CA LYS A 226 -27.05 -21.48 9.10
C LYS A 226 -25.82 -22.20 9.63
N SER A 227 -24.84 -21.45 10.15
CA SER A 227 -23.57 -21.98 10.61
C SER A 227 -23.53 -22.23 12.12
N VAL A 228 -24.66 -22.06 12.81
CA VAL A 228 -24.76 -22.34 14.25
C VAL A 228 -24.63 -23.85 14.49
N PRO A 229 -23.69 -24.28 15.36
CA PRO A 229 -23.50 -25.69 15.69
C PRO A 229 -24.72 -26.33 16.35
N THR A 230 -24.85 -27.64 16.21
CA THR A 230 -25.96 -28.43 16.78
C THR A 230 -25.95 -28.49 18.31
N GLU A 231 -24.82 -28.19 18.94
CA GLU A 231 -24.61 -28.09 20.38
C GLU A 231 -25.28 -26.84 20.98
N TRP A 232 -25.74 -25.91 20.13
CA TRP A 232 -26.51 -24.76 20.55
C TRP A 232 -27.78 -25.18 21.28
N LYS A 233 -27.97 -24.60 22.46
CA LYS A 233 -29.21 -24.76 23.21
C LYS A 233 -30.22 -23.75 22.70
N GLU A 234 -31.33 -24.23 22.16
CA GLU A 234 -32.44 -23.38 21.71
C GLU A 234 -32.83 -22.32 22.75
N GLY A 235 -32.96 -21.06 22.31
CA GLY A 235 -33.21 -19.91 23.19
C GLY A 235 -31.99 -19.34 23.91
N ALA A 236 -30.85 -20.06 23.96
CA ALA A 236 -29.65 -19.60 24.63
C ALA A 236 -28.84 -18.68 23.70
N VAL A 237 -29.17 -17.40 23.70
CA VAL A 237 -28.44 -16.34 22.99
C VAL A 237 -28.23 -15.12 23.88
N ASP A 238 -27.12 -14.44 23.69
CA ASP A 238 -26.98 -13.02 24.05
C ASP A 238 -26.93 -12.20 22.77
N ALA A 239 -27.49 -11.01 22.77
CA ALA A 239 -27.38 -10.11 21.63
C ALA A 239 -26.98 -8.73 22.11
N LYS A 240 -26.16 -8.05 21.30
CA LYS A 240 -25.69 -6.68 21.58
C LYS A 240 -25.64 -5.88 20.29
N ILE A 241 -25.84 -4.57 20.40
CA ILE A 241 -25.56 -3.65 19.31
C ILE A 241 -24.06 -3.40 19.32
N SER A 242 -23.37 -3.76 18.24
CA SER A 242 -21.90 -3.75 18.18
C SER A 242 -21.34 -2.55 17.44
N ASP A 243 -22.11 -1.96 16.51
CA ASP A 243 -21.70 -0.79 15.76
C ASP A 243 -22.91 -0.01 15.25
N VAL A 244 -22.73 1.30 15.07
CA VAL A 244 -23.73 2.19 14.51
C VAL A 244 -23.11 3.23 13.61
N ARG A 245 -23.89 3.70 12.64
CA ARG A 245 -23.54 4.85 11.82
C ARG A 245 -24.68 5.84 11.80
N PHE A 246 -24.35 7.08 12.12
CA PHE A 246 -25.28 8.18 12.05
C PHE A 246 -25.47 8.64 10.61
N THR A 247 -26.67 9.12 10.30
CA THR A 247 -26.91 9.84 9.06
C THR A 247 -26.03 11.09 8.99
N LYS A 248 -25.50 11.38 7.80
CA LYS A 248 -24.70 12.58 7.52
C LYS A 248 -25.53 13.84 7.40
#